data_AF-A0A957VX37-F1
#
_entry.id   AF-A0A957VX37-F1
#
_cell.length_a   1.000
_cell.length_b   1.000
_cell.length_c   1.000
_cell.angle_alpha   90.00
_cell.angle_beta   90.00
_cell.angle_gamma   90.00
#
_symmetry.space_group_name_H-M   'P 1'
#
loop_
_entity.id
_entity.type
_entity.pdbx_description
1 polymer ?
#
loop_
_entity_poly.entity_id
_entity_poly.type
_entity_poly.pdbx_seq_one_letter_code
_entity_poly.pdbx_strand_id
1 'polypeptide(L)' 'MAISDDKVFITAVVSDDLKRWIQDRAKAQNRSLSNMVGVLLMRAKENEMRQAAQNGREIVKN' A
#
# COMPACT_ATOMS: atom_id res chain seq x y z
N MET A 1 28.41 16.15 3.92
CA MET A 1 27.90 14.87 3.37
C MET A 1 26.41 14.83 3.71
N ALA A 2 25.54 14.91 2.71
CA ALA A 2 24.11 15.15 2.88
C ALA A 2 23.43 13.98 3.63
N ILE A 3 22.69 14.29 4.70
CA ILE A 3 21.70 13.38 5.27
C ILE A 3 20.56 13.37 4.25
N SER A 4 20.54 12.36 3.39
CA SER A 4 19.54 12.19 2.34
C SER A 4 18.14 12.08 2.97
N ASP A 5 17.22 12.86 2.40
CA ASP A 5 15.78 12.92 2.70
C ASP A 5 15.12 11.53 2.75
N ASP A 6 13.99 11.49 3.49
CA ASP A 6 12.96 10.44 3.50
C ASP A 6 13.24 9.15 4.29
N LYS A 7 13.59 9.30 5.58
CA LYS A 7 13.40 8.20 6.55
C LYS A 7 11.92 8.05 6.90
N VAL A 8 11.19 7.35 6.04
CA VAL A 8 9.89 6.76 6.42
C VAL A 8 10.18 5.67 7.43
N PHE A 9 9.90 5.93 8.70
CA PHE A 9 9.92 4.90 9.73
C PHE A 9 8.71 4.00 9.51
N ILE A 10 8.87 2.97 8.67
CA ILE A 10 7.94 1.85 8.67
C ILE A 10 8.21 1.06 9.96
N THR A 11 7.65 1.51 11.06
CA THR A 11 7.54 0.77 12.34
C THR A 11 6.52 -0.36 12.27
N ALA A 12 5.83 -0.51 11.13
CA ALA A 12 4.98 -1.66 10.89
C ALA A 12 5.84 -2.93 10.91
N VAL A 13 5.40 -3.94 11.66
CA VAL A 13 5.95 -5.30 11.68
C VAL A 13 5.62 -5.98 10.35
N VAL A 14 6.13 -5.42 9.25
CA VAL A 14 6.03 -6.02 7.92
C VAL A 14 7.27 -6.84 7.67
N SER A 15 7.08 -7.99 7.02
CA SER A 15 8.19 -8.88 6.66
C SER A 15 9.22 -8.15 5.80
N ASP A 16 10.48 -8.56 5.89
CA ASP A 16 11.56 -7.93 5.12
C ASP A 16 11.36 -8.10 3.61
N ASP A 17 10.72 -9.19 3.19
CA ASP A 17 10.33 -9.42 1.79
C ASP A 17 9.32 -8.36 1.32
N LEU A 18 8.32 -8.04 2.16
CA LEU A 18 7.34 -7.01 1.83
C LEU A 18 8.00 -5.63 1.79
N LYS A 19 8.91 -5.32 2.73
CA LYS A 19 9.68 -4.06 2.70
C LYS A 19 10.48 -3.92 1.40
N ARG A 20 11.22 -4.97 1.01
CA ARG A 20 12.00 -4.99 -0.25
C ARG A 20 11.10 -4.77 -1.45
N TRP A 21 9.98 -5.49 -1.51
CA TRP A 21 9.03 -5.35 -2.60
C TRP A 21 8.46 -3.92 -2.73
N ILE A 22 8.09 -3.28 -1.61
CA ILE A 22 7.59 -1.90 -1.63
C ILE A 22 8.69 -0.94 -2.10
N GLN A 23 9.94 -1.11 -1.63
CA GLN A 23 11.07 -0.29 -2.03
C GLN A 23 11.38 -0.40 -3.53
N ASP A 24 11.42 -1.62 -4.07
CA ASP A 24 11.67 -1.85 -5.50
C ASP A 24 10.54 -1.26 -6.35
N ARG A 25 9.30 -1.37 -5.88
CA ARG A 25 8.14 -0.80 -6.57
C ARG A 25 8.12 0.73 -6.53
N ALA A 26 8.56 1.33 -5.44
CA ALA A 26 8.71 2.78 -5.32
C ALA A 26 9.78 3.30 -6.30
N LYS A 27 10.94 2.62 -6.38
CA LYS A 27 12.00 2.92 -7.34
C LYS A 27 11.53 2.79 -8.79
N ALA A 28 10.85 1.69 -9.13
CA ALA A 28 10.36 1.44 -10.48
C ALA A 28 9.35 2.50 -10.96
N GLN A 29 8.63 3.15 -10.04
CA GLN A 29 7.66 4.19 -10.35
C GLN A 29 8.19 5.61 -10.12
N ASN A 30 9.47 5.77 -9.78
CA ASN A 30 10.09 7.03 -9.42
C ASN A 30 9.30 7.82 -8.36
N ARG A 31 8.84 7.11 -7.32
CA ARG A 31 8.07 7.67 -6.19
C ARG A 31 8.83 7.54 -4.89
N SER A 32 8.57 8.44 -3.94
CA SER A 32 9.05 8.24 -2.58
C SER A 32 8.38 7.04 -1.91
N LEU A 33 9.09 6.42 -0.96
CA LEU A 33 8.59 5.27 -0.24
C LEU A 33 7.28 5.59 0.51
N SER A 34 7.17 6.77 1.12
CA SER A 34 5.96 7.26 1.79
C SER A 34 4.77 7.28 0.84
N ASN A 35 4.97 7.85 -0.34
CA ASN A 35 3.92 7.97 -1.35
C ASN A 35 3.46 6.58 -1.80
N MET A 36 4.42 5.68 -2.05
CA MET A 36 4.12 4.31 -2.47
C MET A 36 3.31 3.55 -1.41
N VAL A 37 3.70 3.65 -0.13
CA VAL A 37 2.95 3.03 0.98
C VAL A 37 1.53 3.60 1.04
N GLY A 38 1.36 4.92 0.97
CA GLY A 38 0.05 5.56 0.96
C GLY A 38 -0.84 5.08 -0.20
N VAL A 39 -0.27 4.96 -1.41
CA VAL A 39 -0.99 4.43 -2.60
C VAL A 39 -1.43 2.98 -2.38
N LEU A 40 -0.58 2.13 -1.81
CA LEU A 40 -0.92 0.73 -1.54
C LEU A 40 -2.06 0.61 -0.52
N LEU A 41 -2.02 1.40 0.55
CA LEU A 41 -3.08 1.42 1.57
C LEU A 41 -4.41 1.90 0.99
N MET A 42 -4.40 2.95 0.16
CA MET A 42 -5.62 3.42 -0.51
C MET A 42 -6.22 2.35 -1.41
N ARG A 43 -5.39 1.68 -2.23
CA ARG A 43 -5.85 0.60 -3.11
C ARG A 43 -6.40 -0.59 -2.35
N ALA A 44 -5.77 -0.96 -1.23
CA ALA A 44 -6.27 -2.04 -0.37
C ALA A 44 -7.68 -1.70 0.15
N LYS A 45 -7.87 -0.48 0.67
CA LYS A 45 -9.16 0.00 1.16
C LYS A 45 -10.23 0.07 0.06
N GLU A 46 -9.88 0.55 -1.14
CA GLU A 46 -10.79 0.54 -2.29
C GLU A 46 -11.21 -0.88 -2.70
N ASN A 47 -10.30 -1.85 -2.57
CA ASN A 47 -10.59 -3.24 -2.88
C ASN A 47 -11.53 -3.85 -1.83
N GLU A 48 -11.35 -3.53 -0.55
CA GLU A 48 -12.28 -3.92 0.52
C GLU A 48 -13.67 -3.33 0.30
N MET A 49 -13.77 -2.04 -0.02
CA MET A 49 -15.05 -1.39 -0.31
C MET A 49 -15.76 -2.02 -1.51
N ARG A 50 -15.01 -2.36 -2.57
CA ARG A 50 -15.57 -3.05 -3.74
C ARG A 50 -16.09 -4.44 -3.41
N GLN A 51 -15.35 -5.21 -2.61
CA GLN A 51 -15.78 -6.54 -2.16
C GLN A 51 -17.02 -6.44 -1.27
N ALA A 52 -17.05 -5.51 -0.32
CA ALA A 52 -18.24 -5.26 0.51
C ALA A 52 -19.47 -4.90 -0.34
N ALA A 53 -19.30 -4.08 -1.37
CA ALA A 53 -20.38 -3.72 -2.29
C ALA A 53 -20.80 -4.87 -3.24
N GLN A 54 -19.92 -5.82 -3.54
CA GLN A 54 -20.26 -7.03 -4.29
C GLN A 54 -21.04 -8.01 -3.41
N ASN A 55 -20.53 -8.29 -2.21
CA ASN A 55 -21.17 -9.19 -1.25
C ASN A 55 -22.55 -8.66 -0.83
N GLY A 56 -22.67 -7.35 -0.57
CA GLY A 56 -23.96 -6.71 -0.29
C GLY A 56 -24.95 -6.80 -1.45
N ARG A 57 -24.48 -6.85 -2.70
CA ARG A 57 -25.33 -7.02 -3.89
C ARG A 57 -25.75 -8.47 -4.12
N GLU A 58 -24.96 -9.45 -3.69
CA GLU A 58 -25.37 -10.88 -3.73
C GLU A 58 -26.41 -11.20 -2.65
N ILE A 59 -26.31 -10.61 -1.46
CA ILE A 59 -27.31 -10.81 -0.39
C ILE A 59 -28.70 -10.30 -0.79
N VAL A 60 -28.80 -9.22 -1.57
CA VAL A 60 -30.10 -8.65 -2.00
C VAL A 60 -30.74 -9.44 -3.16
N LYS A 61 -30.01 -10.34 -3.82
CA LYS A 61 -30.48 -11.10 -4.99
C LYS A 61 -30.91 -12.53 -4.68
N ASN A 62 -30.69 -13.01 -3.45
CA ASN A 62 -31.23 -14.28 -2.92
C ASN A 62 -32.47 -14.03 -2.08
#